data_AF-A0A9Q8E6L9-F1
#
_entry.id   AF-A0A9Q8E6L9-F1
#
_cell.length_a   1.000
_cell.length_b   1.000
_cell.length_c   1.000
_cell.angle_alpha   90.00
_cell.angle_beta   90.00
_cell.angle_gamma   90.00
#
_symmetry.space_group_name_H-M   'P 1'
#
loop_
_entity.id
_entity.type
_entity.pdbx_description
1 polymer ?
#
loop_
_entity_poly.entity_id
_entity_poly.type
_entity_poly.pdbx_seq_one_letter_code
_entity_poly.pdbx_strand_id
1 'polypeptide(L)'
;MKRSAINEILGHTRQFFSLHDVHLPPFASFPPTQWRKLDAAAWSEVFDLKLGWDVTAFGGNNFSAQGLTLFTLRNGSPKGMPYEKCYAEKIMHVRDAQVTPMHFHWRKREDIINRGGGNLIVELWNAGIREQTEDSDVNVVIDGCRQTHAAGSQLRLTPGESICLPPGLYHSFWAEKGFGDVLVGEVSSVNDDDHDNHFLQPISRYNDIEEDEPALLVLCNEYRLFR
;
A
#
# COMPACT_ATOMS: atom_id res chain seq x y z
N MET A 1 14.93 -5.04 -7.20
CA MET A 1 15.14 -5.66 -5.88
C MET A 1 15.50 -7.11 -6.07
N LYS A 2 16.36 -7.67 -5.22
CA LYS A 2 16.68 -9.11 -5.26
C LYS A 2 15.49 -9.95 -4.78
N ARG A 3 15.27 -11.12 -5.36
CA ARG A 3 14.23 -12.06 -4.92
C ARG A 3 14.49 -12.54 -3.50
N SER A 4 15.75 -12.74 -3.12
CA SER A 4 16.15 -13.07 -1.75
C SER A 4 15.69 -12.02 -0.73
N ALA A 5 15.92 -10.75 -1.03
CA ALA A 5 15.45 -9.64 -0.19
C ALA A 5 13.92 -9.61 -0.10
N ILE A 6 13.20 -9.86 -1.20
CA ILE A 6 11.74 -9.94 -1.20
C ILE A 6 11.25 -11.10 -0.32
N ASN A 7 11.86 -12.29 -0.44
CA ASN A 7 11.54 -13.45 0.39
C ASN A 7 11.72 -13.15 1.88
N GLU A 8 12.83 -12.51 2.26
CA GLU A 8 13.12 -12.07 3.63
C GLU A 8 12.09 -11.04 4.12
N ILE A 9 11.83 -9.99 3.34
CA ILE A 9 10.84 -8.95 3.66
C ILE A 9 9.46 -9.56 3.91
N LEU A 10 8.99 -10.45 3.03
CA LEU A 10 7.69 -11.10 3.18
C LEU A 10 7.66 -12.04 4.38
N GLY A 11 8.75 -12.75 4.67
CA GLY A 11 8.91 -13.57 5.88
C GLY A 11 8.73 -12.74 7.16
N HIS A 12 9.45 -11.63 7.27
CA HIS A 12 9.33 -10.70 8.40
C HIS A 12 7.95 -10.06 8.49
N THR A 13 7.38 -9.61 7.37
CA THR A 13 6.04 -9.00 7.37
C THR A 13 4.96 -10.00 7.81
N ARG A 14 5.05 -11.26 7.42
CA ARG A 14 4.11 -12.31 7.89
C ARG A 14 4.24 -12.55 9.40
N GLN A 15 5.45 -12.53 9.94
CA GLN A 15 5.68 -12.60 11.39
C GLN A 15 5.08 -11.37 12.09
N PHE A 16 5.32 -10.18 11.57
CA PHE A 16 4.75 -8.93 12.09
C PHE A 16 3.22 -8.94 12.09
N PHE A 17 2.58 -9.40 11.01
CA PHE A 17 1.13 -9.60 10.95
C PHE A 17 0.66 -10.61 12.00
N SER A 18 1.34 -11.75 12.15
CA SER A 18 1.01 -12.73 13.18
C SER A 18 1.16 -12.18 14.60
N LEU A 19 2.16 -11.33 14.87
CA LEU A 19 2.36 -10.67 16.17
C LEU A 19 1.21 -9.73 16.53
N HIS A 20 0.52 -9.17 15.53
CA HIS A 20 -0.66 -8.32 15.69
C HIS A 20 -1.98 -9.10 15.52
N ASP A 21 -1.93 -10.43 15.57
CA ASP A 21 -3.09 -11.31 15.41
C ASP A 21 -3.84 -11.14 14.06
N VAL A 22 -3.13 -10.64 13.05
CA VAL A 22 -3.66 -10.50 11.69
C VAL A 22 -3.63 -11.84 10.99
N HIS A 23 -4.81 -12.28 10.53
CA HIS A 23 -4.98 -13.51 9.79
C HIS A 23 -5.21 -13.22 8.31
N LEU A 24 -4.32 -13.70 7.44
CA LEU A 24 -4.44 -13.56 6.00
C LEU A 24 -5.20 -14.74 5.36
N PRO A 25 -5.86 -14.51 4.20
CA PRO A 25 -6.52 -15.59 3.47
C PRO A 25 -5.51 -16.65 2.99
N PRO A 26 -5.93 -17.91 2.75
CA PRO A 26 -5.03 -19.00 2.42
C PRO A 26 -4.07 -18.73 1.27
N PHE A 27 -4.52 -18.01 0.23
CA PHE A 27 -3.71 -17.72 -0.96
C PHE A 27 -2.47 -16.86 -0.67
N ALA A 28 -2.44 -16.17 0.48
CA ALA A 28 -1.27 -15.43 0.95
C ALA A 28 -0.05 -16.31 1.22
N SER A 29 -0.27 -17.61 1.41
CA SER A 29 0.80 -18.58 1.72
C SER A 29 1.07 -19.57 0.58
N PHE A 30 0.47 -19.37 -0.59
CA PHE A 30 0.68 -20.27 -1.73
C PHE A 30 2.06 -20.06 -2.34
N PRO A 31 2.92 -21.10 -2.37
CA PRO A 31 4.17 -21.03 -3.13
C PRO A 31 3.88 -21.04 -4.64
N PRO A 32 4.83 -20.63 -5.49
CA PRO A 32 4.69 -20.69 -6.95
C PRO A 32 4.24 -22.06 -7.47
N THR A 33 4.68 -23.16 -6.84
CA THR A 33 4.29 -24.52 -7.21
C THR A 33 2.83 -24.84 -6.95
N GLN A 34 2.19 -24.18 -5.98
CA GLN A 34 0.76 -24.31 -5.71
C GLN A 34 -0.05 -23.48 -6.69
N TRP A 35 0.37 -22.24 -6.99
CA TRP A 35 -0.30 -21.38 -7.97
C TRP A 35 -0.46 -22.06 -9.34
N ARG A 36 0.58 -22.76 -9.82
CA ARG A 36 0.55 -23.50 -11.10
C ARG A 36 -0.46 -24.66 -11.15
N LYS A 37 -0.97 -25.10 -10.00
CA LYS A 37 -1.93 -26.22 -9.91
C LYS A 37 -3.37 -25.75 -9.74
N LEU A 38 -3.60 -24.44 -9.56
CA LEU A 38 -4.94 -23.91 -9.37
C LEU A 38 -5.71 -23.89 -10.68
N ASP A 39 -7.03 -23.97 -10.58
CA ASP A 39 -7.92 -23.67 -11.70
C ASP A 39 -7.90 -22.15 -11.96
N ALA A 40 -7.20 -21.74 -13.02
CA ALA A 40 -7.03 -20.32 -13.33
C ALA A 40 -8.36 -19.58 -13.54
N ALA A 41 -9.41 -20.26 -14.03
CA ALA A 41 -10.72 -19.63 -14.23
C ALA A 41 -11.41 -19.28 -12.91
N ALA A 42 -11.26 -20.14 -11.89
CA ALA A 42 -11.83 -19.89 -10.56
C ALA A 42 -11.07 -18.81 -9.78
N TRP A 43 -9.83 -18.53 -10.15
CA TRP A 43 -8.93 -17.57 -9.47
C TRP A 43 -8.72 -16.26 -10.24
N SER A 44 -9.50 -16.01 -11.30
CA SER A 44 -9.38 -14.83 -12.16
C SER A 44 -9.42 -13.50 -11.38
N GLU A 45 -10.30 -13.36 -10.38
CA GLU A 45 -10.40 -12.12 -9.58
C GLU A 45 -9.09 -11.77 -8.88
N VAL A 46 -8.34 -12.76 -8.39
CA VAL A 46 -7.03 -12.52 -7.76
C VAL A 46 -6.03 -11.95 -8.76
N PHE A 47 -6.03 -12.48 -9.98
CA PHE A 47 -5.10 -12.07 -11.02
C PHE A 47 -5.45 -10.71 -11.61
N ASP A 48 -6.72 -10.53 -12.00
CA ASP A 48 -7.20 -9.36 -12.70
C ASP A 48 -7.16 -8.11 -11.82
N LEU A 49 -7.44 -8.27 -10.52
CA LEU A 49 -7.48 -7.17 -9.56
C LEU A 49 -6.20 -7.03 -8.73
N LYS A 50 -5.16 -7.80 -9.06
CA LYS A 50 -3.86 -7.81 -8.37
C LYS A 50 -4.01 -7.95 -6.86
N LEU A 51 -4.78 -8.94 -6.41
CA LEU A 51 -4.89 -9.26 -4.98
C LEU A 51 -3.58 -9.91 -4.48
N GLY A 52 -3.27 -9.76 -3.21
CA GLY A 52 -2.12 -10.40 -2.58
C GLY A 52 -0.92 -9.48 -2.36
N TRP A 53 0.26 -10.08 -2.30
CA TRP A 53 1.49 -9.44 -1.84
C TRP A 53 2.03 -8.39 -2.80
N ASP A 54 2.48 -7.27 -2.25
CA ASP A 54 3.21 -6.23 -2.95
C ASP A 54 4.40 -5.77 -2.09
N VAL A 55 5.56 -5.63 -2.72
CA VAL A 55 6.79 -5.12 -2.13
C VAL A 55 7.38 -4.12 -3.11
N THR A 56 7.57 -2.89 -2.66
CA THR A 56 8.14 -1.84 -3.49
C THR A 56 9.18 -1.03 -2.72
N ALA A 57 10.23 -0.61 -3.42
CA ALA A 57 11.16 0.44 -3.02
C ALA A 57 10.95 1.71 -3.88
N PHE A 58 9.78 1.82 -4.53
CA PHE A 58 9.36 2.93 -5.38
C PHE A 58 10.39 3.29 -6.46
N GLY A 59 10.89 2.27 -7.18
CA GLY A 59 11.93 2.42 -8.21
C GLY A 59 13.33 2.69 -7.67
N GLY A 60 13.47 2.92 -6.36
CA GLY A 60 14.75 3.11 -5.66
C GLY A 60 15.46 1.80 -5.33
N ASN A 61 16.64 1.93 -4.72
CA ASN A 61 17.50 0.82 -4.30
C ASN A 61 17.64 0.66 -2.77
N ASN A 62 16.99 1.53 -1.99
CA ASN A 62 17.05 1.53 -0.54
C ASN A 62 15.65 1.34 0.07
N PHE A 63 15.20 0.07 0.10
CA PHE A 63 13.89 -0.31 0.61
C PHE A 63 13.65 0.17 2.05
N SER A 64 14.64 0.11 2.95
CA SER A 64 14.44 0.47 4.36
C SER A 64 14.19 1.96 4.56
N ALA A 65 14.79 2.82 3.72
CA ALA A 65 14.52 4.26 3.76
C ALA A 65 13.21 4.62 3.04
N GLN A 66 13.01 4.06 1.85
CA GLN A 66 11.85 4.34 1.01
C GLN A 66 11.31 3.02 0.45
N GLY A 67 10.17 2.59 0.98
CA GLY A 67 9.57 1.32 0.59
C GLY A 67 8.28 1.03 1.34
N LEU A 68 7.59 -0.01 0.91
CA LEU A 68 6.35 -0.43 1.53
C LEU A 68 6.13 -1.92 1.29
N THR A 69 5.51 -2.61 2.26
CA THR A 69 4.99 -3.97 2.08
C THR A 69 3.48 -3.97 2.29
N LEU A 70 2.74 -4.54 1.35
CA LEU A 70 1.28 -4.57 1.37
C LEU A 70 0.75 -5.97 1.06
N PHE A 71 -0.49 -6.20 1.49
CA PHE A 71 -1.34 -7.26 1.00
C PHE A 71 -2.71 -6.70 0.63
N THR A 72 -3.08 -6.74 -0.65
CA THR A 72 -4.41 -6.36 -1.12
C THR A 72 -5.38 -7.51 -0.85
N LEU A 73 -6.30 -7.31 0.11
CA LEU A 73 -7.23 -8.33 0.59
C LEU A 73 -8.43 -8.51 -0.37
N ARG A 74 -8.92 -7.41 -0.90
CA ARG A 74 -10.08 -7.34 -1.80
C ARG A 74 -9.99 -6.06 -2.63
N ASN A 75 -10.59 -6.09 -3.81
CA ASN A 75 -10.66 -4.93 -4.71
C ASN A 75 -11.85 -5.08 -5.68
N GLY A 76 -12.07 -4.08 -6.52
CA GLY A 76 -12.96 -4.17 -7.68
C GLY A 76 -12.31 -3.61 -8.93
N SER A 77 -13.06 -3.60 -10.05
CA SER A 77 -12.55 -3.11 -11.32
C SER A 77 -12.48 -1.58 -11.35
N PRO A 78 -11.40 -0.97 -11.91
CA PRO A 78 -11.31 0.49 -12.04
C PRO A 78 -12.47 1.10 -12.83
N LYS A 79 -12.98 0.36 -13.83
CA LYS A 79 -14.14 0.72 -14.66
C LYS A 79 -15.47 0.14 -14.17
N GLY A 80 -15.49 -0.51 -13.01
CA GLY A 80 -16.67 -1.18 -12.45
C GLY A 80 -17.05 -2.51 -13.09
N MET A 81 -16.37 -2.96 -14.15
CA MET A 81 -16.61 -4.25 -14.81
C MET A 81 -15.30 -5.01 -15.06
N PRO A 82 -15.27 -6.35 -15.04
CA PRO A 82 -16.39 -7.24 -14.69
C PRO A 82 -16.64 -7.36 -13.18
N TYR A 83 -15.77 -6.79 -12.33
CA TYR A 83 -15.87 -6.85 -10.88
C TYR A 83 -16.49 -5.57 -10.30
N GLU A 84 -17.79 -5.57 -10.02
CA GLU A 84 -18.59 -4.39 -9.65
C GLU A 84 -18.31 -3.82 -8.24
N LYS A 85 -17.45 -4.47 -7.46
CA LYS A 85 -17.10 -4.03 -6.10
C LYS A 85 -16.58 -2.58 -6.14
N CYS A 86 -17.20 -1.69 -5.38
CA CYS A 86 -16.81 -0.28 -5.36
C CYS A 86 -15.66 0.03 -4.39
N TYR A 87 -15.24 -0.94 -3.60
CA TYR A 87 -14.29 -0.78 -2.49
C TYR A 87 -13.11 -1.76 -2.57
N ALA A 88 -12.02 -1.37 -1.92
CA ALA A 88 -10.82 -2.14 -1.73
C ALA A 88 -10.39 -2.14 -0.26
N GLU A 89 -9.55 -3.10 0.11
CA GLU A 89 -8.93 -3.16 1.43
C GLU A 89 -7.49 -3.66 1.29
N LYS A 90 -6.56 -2.99 1.96
CA LYS A 90 -5.19 -3.44 2.10
C LYS A 90 -4.80 -3.52 3.57
N ILE A 91 -3.91 -4.44 3.87
CA ILE A 91 -3.17 -4.47 5.13
C ILE A 91 -1.69 -4.36 4.83
N MET A 92 -0.99 -3.49 5.55
CA MET A 92 0.35 -3.04 5.21
C MET A 92 1.25 -3.05 6.43
N HIS A 93 2.54 -3.18 6.16
CA HIS A 93 3.61 -3.08 7.14
C HIS A 93 4.52 -1.93 6.74
N VAL A 94 4.48 -0.86 7.54
CA VAL A 94 5.38 0.29 7.43
C VAL A 94 6.45 0.13 8.50
N ARG A 95 7.70 -0.09 8.08
CA ARG A 95 8.81 -0.27 9.02
C ARG A 95 9.20 1.05 9.67
N ASP A 96 9.83 0.99 10.84
CA ASP A 96 10.36 2.17 11.56
C ASP A 96 11.14 3.10 10.60
N ALA A 97 10.73 4.37 10.56
CA ALA A 97 11.28 5.42 9.71
C ALA A 97 11.21 5.19 8.18
N GLN A 98 10.53 4.14 7.72
CA GLN A 98 10.37 3.83 6.29
C GLN A 98 9.32 4.75 5.67
N VAL A 99 9.68 5.45 4.60
CA VAL A 99 8.83 6.46 3.95
C VAL A 99 8.12 5.88 2.72
N THR A 100 6.81 6.12 2.65
CA THR A 100 6.06 6.08 1.39
C THR A 100 6.08 7.47 0.76
N PRO A 101 6.61 7.64 -0.46
CA PRO A 101 6.79 8.95 -1.09
C PRO A 101 5.50 9.75 -1.27
N MET A 102 5.66 11.06 -1.39
CA MET A 102 4.58 12.00 -1.64
C MET A 102 3.85 11.68 -2.94
N HIS A 103 2.56 11.38 -2.84
CA HIS A 103 1.68 11.09 -3.98
C HIS A 103 0.23 11.48 -3.69
N PHE A 104 -0.57 11.61 -4.74
CA PHE A 104 -2.02 11.64 -4.62
C PHE A 104 -2.63 10.58 -5.53
N HIS A 105 -3.92 10.33 -5.34
CA HIS A 105 -4.70 9.49 -6.24
C HIS A 105 -5.63 10.30 -7.14
N TRP A 106 -5.71 9.95 -8.43
CA TRP A 106 -6.62 10.62 -9.37
C TRP A 106 -8.08 10.33 -9.04
N ARG A 107 -8.37 9.10 -8.61
CA ARG A 107 -9.71 8.59 -8.35
C ARG A 107 -9.89 8.04 -6.95
N LYS A 108 -8.90 7.32 -6.40
CA LYS A 108 -9.06 6.64 -5.12
C LYS A 108 -9.29 7.64 -3.98
N ARG A 109 -10.34 7.40 -3.21
CA ARG A 109 -10.50 7.90 -1.85
C ARG A 109 -10.11 6.78 -0.90
N GLU A 110 -9.33 7.09 0.12
CA GLU A 110 -8.89 6.09 1.08
C GLU A 110 -8.91 6.61 2.51
N ASP A 111 -9.18 5.71 3.43
CA ASP A 111 -8.96 5.91 4.84
C ASP A 111 -7.68 5.14 5.21
N ILE A 112 -6.64 5.86 5.59
CA ILE A 112 -5.38 5.31 6.11
C ILE A 112 -5.53 5.17 7.62
N ILE A 113 -5.33 3.96 8.13
CA ILE A 113 -5.69 3.56 9.49
C ILE A 113 -4.43 3.03 10.18
N ASN A 114 -4.06 3.60 11.33
CA ASN A 114 -3.09 2.95 12.20
C ASN A 114 -3.80 1.82 12.98
N ARG A 115 -3.62 0.57 12.55
CA ARG A 115 -4.24 -0.59 13.19
C ARG A 115 -3.46 -1.11 14.40
N GLY A 116 -2.23 -0.65 14.64
CA GLY A 116 -1.40 -1.09 15.76
C GLY A 116 0.10 -0.88 15.53
N GLY A 117 0.88 -1.02 16.61
CA GLY A 117 2.33 -0.85 16.60
C GLY A 117 2.74 0.55 17.02
N GLY A 118 3.67 1.16 16.26
CA GLY A 118 4.15 2.52 16.48
C GLY A 118 3.15 3.62 16.10
N ASN A 119 3.67 4.83 15.90
CA ASN A 119 2.90 5.97 15.41
C ASN A 119 3.08 6.13 13.90
N LEU A 120 2.00 6.41 13.17
CA LEU A 120 2.07 6.74 11.75
C LEU A 120 2.07 8.27 11.60
N ILE A 121 3.07 8.83 10.95
CA ILE A 121 3.09 10.23 10.57
C ILE A 121 2.56 10.35 9.14
N VAL A 122 1.65 11.29 8.91
CA VAL A 122 1.08 11.59 7.59
C VAL A 122 1.30 13.07 7.29
N GLU A 123 2.08 13.37 6.25
CA GLU A 123 2.30 14.71 5.73
C GLU A 123 1.34 15.00 4.59
N LEU A 124 0.75 16.20 4.56
CA LEU A 124 -0.36 16.53 3.66
C LEU A 124 -0.17 17.85 2.91
N TRP A 125 -0.52 17.85 1.62
CA TRP A 125 -0.54 19.05 0.77
C TRP A 125 -1.73 19.00 -0.20
N ASN A 126 -2.30 20.15 -0.56
CA ASN A 126 -3.20 20.19 -1.73
C ASN A 126 -2.36 20.12 -3.02
N ALA A 127 -2.90 19.49 -4.07
CA ALA A 127 -2.31 19.53 -5.41
C ALA A 127 -2.88 20.71 -6.21
N GLY A 128 -2.00 21.55 -6.75
CA GLY A 128 -2.38 22.65 -7.62
C GLY A 128 -2.60 22.21 -9.07
N ILE A 129 -3.01 23.16 -9.92
CA ILE A 129 -3.30 22.89 -11.36
C ILE A 129 -2.10 22.34 -12.16
N ARG A 130 -0.87 22.55 -11.66
CA ARG A 130 0.38 22.02 -12.25
C ARG A 130 0.87 20.75 -11.54
N GLU A 131 0.01 20.13 -10.74
CA GLU A 131 0.30 18.89 -10.00
C GLU A 131 1.49 19.04 -9.02
N GLN A 132 1.76 20.28 -8.58
CA GLN A 132 2.72 20.61 -7.53
C GLN A 132 1.98 20.85 -6.21
N THR A 133 2.69 20.81 -5.08
CA THR A 133 2.16 21.15 -3.76
C THR A 133 1.77 22.64 -3.69
N GLU A 134 0.64 22.94 -3.06
CA GLU A 134 0.20 24.32 -2.79
C GLU A 134 0.33 24.70 -1.31
N ASP A 135 0.61 25.98 -1.03
CA ASP A 135 0.67 26.56 0.32
C ASP A 135 -0.73 26.86 0.92
N SER A 136 -1.77 26.18 0.45
CA SER A 136 -3.15 26.35 0.92
C SER A 136 -3.47 25.38 2.06
N ASP A 137 -4.26 25.83 3.03
CA ASP A 137 -4.69 24.98 4.15
C ASP A 137 -5.36 23.69 3.65
N VAL A 138 -5.02 22.57 4.29
CA VAL A 138 -5.58 21.25 4.01
C VAL A 138 -6.77 20.98 4.93
N ASN A 139 -7.83 20.40 4.37
CA ASN A 139 -9.03 20.04 5.11
C ASN A 139 -9.18 18.53 5.11
N VAL A 140 -9.17 17.93 6.29
CA VAL A 140 -9.24 16.48 6.47
C VAL A 140 -10.27 16.10 7.52
N VAL A 141 -10.64 14.83 7.51
CA VAL A 141 -11.47 14.22 8.55
C VAL A 141 -10.64 13.11 9.19
N ILE A 142 -10.39 13.24 10.49
CA ILE A 142 -9.73 12.22 11.31
C ILE A 142 -10.81 11.63 12.21
N ASP A 143 -11.11 10.35 12.02
CA ASP A 143 -12.11 9.60 12.82
C ASP A 143 -13.47 10.30 12.96
N GLY A 144 -13.93 10.94 11.88
CA GLY A 144 -15.19 11.71 11.84
C GLY A 144 -15.09 13.16 12.32
N CYS A 145 -13.95 13.59 12.87
CA CYS A 145 -13.69 14.96 13.26
C CYS A 145 -13.09 15.76 12.09
N ARG A 146 -13.81 16.78 11.61
CA ARG A 146 -13.32 17.68 10.55
C ARG A 146 -12.35 18.70 11.12
N GLN A 147 -11.18 18.82 10.49
CA GLN A 147 -10.10 19.71 10.93
C GLN A 147 -9.47 20.42 9.73
N THR A 148 -8.91 21.60 9.97
CA THR A 148 -8.16 22.39 9.00
C THR A 148 -6.75 22.61 9.53
N HIS A 149 -5.76 22.35 8.70
CA HIS A 149 -4.34 22.45 9.05
C HIS A 149 -3.57 23.21 7.96
N ALA A 150 -2.43 23.79 8.32
CA ALA A 150 -1.57 24.46 7.33
C ALA A 150 -1.03 23.45 6.30
N ALA A 151 -0.68 23.93 5.11
CA ALA A 151 0.02 23.13 4.11
C ALA A 151 1.31 22.50 4.68
N GLY A 152 1.56 21.23 4.37
CA GLY A 152 2.72 20.49 4.87
C GLY A 152 2.63 20.05 6.32
N SER A 153 1.45 20.16 6.95
CA SER A 153 1.26 19.66 8.30
C SER A 153 1.53 18.15 8.37
N GLN A 154 2.31 17.76 9.38
CA GLN A 154 2.61 16.37 9.71
C GLN A 154 1.73 15.94 10.87
N LEU A 155 0.71 15.13 10.58
CA LEU A 155 -0.26 14.66 11.56
C LEU A 155 0.15 13.28 12.05
N ARG A 156 0.11 13.09 13.38
CA ARG A 156 0.39 11.79 14.01
C ARG A 156 -0.92 11.04 14.18
N LEU A 157 -0.98 9.81 13.67
CA LEU A 157 -2.02 8.83 13.95
C LEU A 157 -1.45 7.77 14.91
N THR A 158 -2.00 7.72 16.11
CA THR A 158 -1.73 6.69 17.11
C THR A 158 -2.59 5.44 16.84
N PRO A 159 -2.27 4.28 17.44
CA PRO A 159 -3.06 3.07 17.24
C PRO A 159 -4.57 3.27 17.50
N GLY A 160 -5.38 2.99 16.49
CA GLY A 160 -6.83 3.18 16.50
C GLY A 160 -7.33 4.38 15.71
N GLU A 161 -6.45 5.34 15.38
CA GLU A 161 -6.81 6.54 14.62
C GLU A 161 -6.69 6.33 13.11
N SER A 162 -7.53 7.04 12.36
CA SER A 162 -7.58 7.01 10.91
C SER A 162 -7.86 8.36 10.27
N ILE A 163 -7.34 8.56 9.07
CA ILE A 163 -7.53 9.79 8.28
C ILE A 163 -8.13 9.47 6.91
N CYS A 164 -9.18 10.19 6.53
CA CYS A 164 -9.75 10.12 5.18
C CYS A 164 -9.01 11.07 4.24
N LEU A 165 -8.40 10.50 3.19
CA LEU A 165 -7.67 11.19 2.14
C LEU A 165 -8.53 11.21 0.86
N PRO A 166 -9.07 12.37 0.45
CA PRO A 166 -9.78 12.50 -0.82
C PRO A 166 -8.82 12.44 -2.02
N PRO A 167 -9.34 12.12 -3.23
CA PRO A 167 -8.56 12.21 -4.46
C PRO A 167 -7.96 13.61 -4.64
N GLY A 168 -6.72 13.68 -5.15
CA GLY A 168 -5.99 14.93 -5.35
C GLY A 168 -5.33 15.53 -4.11
N LEU A 169 -5.51 14.96 -2.92
CA LEU A 169 -4.75 15.36 -1.73
C LEU A 169 -3.41 14.62 -1.71
N TYR A 170 -2.32 15.38 -1.85
CA TYR A 170 -0.98 14.85 -1.71
C TYR A 170 -0.76 14.36 -0.28
N HIS A 171 -0.22 13.16 -0.16
CA HIS A 171 0.13 12.57 1.12
C HIS A 171 1.42 11.74 1.02
N SER A 172 2.19 11.78 2.11
CA SER A 172 3.34 10.90 2.38
C SER A 172 3.20 10.40 3.80
N PHE A 173 3.65 9.17 4.07
CA PHE A 173 3.59 8.63 5.42
C PHE A 173 4.79 7.75 5.77
N TRP A 174 5.07 7.68 7.07
CA TRP A 174 6.14 6.86 7.64
C TRP A 174 5.82 6.49 9.09
N ALA A 175 6.40 5.39 9.55
CA ALA A 175 6.40 5.08 10.97
C ALA A 175 7.34 6.07 11.71
N GLU A 176 6.87 6.69 12.79
CA GLU A 176 7.65 7.65 13.56
C GLU A 176 8.94 7.01 14.07
N LYS A 177 10.07 7.63 13.74
CA LYS A 177 11.40 7.05 14.00
C LYS A 177 11.59 6.72 15.47
N GLY A 178 11.95 5.46 15.74
CA GLY A 178 12.21 4.95 17.09
C GLY A 178 10.98 4.52 17.88
N PHE A 179 9.77 4.59 17.30
CA PHE A 179 8.54 4.11 17.90
C PHE A 179 8.13 2.72 17.39
N GLY A 180 8.92 2.12 16.50
CA GLY A 180 8.70 0.79 15.95
C GLY A 180 7.85 0.78 14.69
N ASP A 181 7.68 -0.43 14.15
CA ASP A 181 6.91 -0.68 12.95
C ASP A 181 5.41 -0.43 13.18
N VAL A 182 4.69 -0.06 12.10
CA VAL A 182 3.26 0.23 12.13
C VAL A 182 2.50 -0.74 11.22
N LEU A 183 1.44 -1.32 11.78
CA LEU A 183 0.43 -2.06 11.04
C LEU A 183 -0.57 -1.05 10.47
N VAL A 184 -0.50 -0.80 9.16
CA VAL A 184 -1.37 0.16 8.50
C VAL A 184 -2.49 -0.56 7.76
N GLY A 185 -3.73 -0.16 8.00
CA GLY A 185 -4.87 -0.53 7.18
C GLY A 185 -5.15 0.54 6.12
N GLU A 186 -5.59 0.12 4.95
CA GLU A 186 -6.22 0.99 3.97
C GLU A 186 -7.62 0.43 3.71
N VAL A 187 -8.65 1.25 3.90
CA VAL A 187 -10.00 0.98 3.39
C VAL A 187 -10.33 2.06 2.39
N SER A 188 -10.60 1.68 1.15
CA SER A 188 -10.66 2.63 0.06
C SER A 188 -11.76 2.32 -0.94
N SER A 189 -12.04 3.26 -1.83
CA SER A 189 -12.61 2.91 -3.13
C SER A 189 -11.63 2.01 -3.91
N VAL A 190 -12.07 1.43 -5.03
CA VAL A 190 -11.21 0.59 -5.91
C VAL A 190 -9.79 1.16 -6.08
N ASN A 191 -8.79 0.28 -5.90
CA ASN A 191 -7.38 0.57 -6.14
C ASN A 191 -6.96 0.19 -7.57
N ASP A 192 -6.16 1.05 -8.21
CA ASP A 192 -5.53 0.81 -9.52
C ASP A 192 -4.10 1.34 -9.50
N ASP A 193 -3.17 0.53 -8.97
CA ASP A 193 -1.78 0.97 -8.80
C ASP A 193 -1.02 1.19 -10.11
N ASP A 194 -1.57 0.79 -11.26
CA ASP A 194 -0.97 0.98 -12.58
C ASP A 194 -1.19 2.40 -13.13
N HIS A 195 -2.29 3.06 -12.75
CA HIS A 195 -2.70 4.33 -13.37
C HIS A 195 -3.15 5.41 -12.38
N ASP A 196 -3.50 5.03 -11.15
CA ASP A 196 -4.15 5.95 -10.21
C ASP A 196 -3.17 6.66 -9.26
N ASN A 197 -1.88 6.37 -9.36
CA ASN A 197 -0.86 6.98 -8.52
C ASN A 197 -0.15 8.12 -9.26
N HIS A 198 -0.26 9.34 -8.75
CA HIS A 198 0.58 10.46 -9.18
C HIS A 198 1.60 10.79 -8.09
N PHE A 199 2.85 10.40 -8.32
CA PHE A 199 3.95 10.75 -7.44
C PHE A 199 4.47 12.16 -7.75
N LEU A 200 4.76 12.95 -6.72
CA LEU A 200 5.32 14.29 -6.89
C LEU A 200 6.68 14.25 -7.61
N GLN A 201 7.48 13.23 -7.32
CA GLN A 201 8.70 12.92 -8.06
C GLN A 201 8.42 11.83 -9.10
N PRO A 202 9.04 11.88 -10.29
CA PRO A 202 8.82 10.89 -11.33
C PRO A 202 9.52 9.55 -10.98
N ILE A 203 8.86 8.75 -10.16
CA ILE A 203 9.34 7.46 -9.67
C ILE A 203 8.43 6.31 -10.12
N SER A 204 8.98 5.10 -10.18
CA SER A 204 8.22 3.89 -10.55
C SER A 204 7.52 3.29 -9.34
N ARG A 205 6.24 2.91 -9.48
CA ARG A 205 5.47 2.24 -8.41
C ARG A 205 5.97 0.84 -8.09
N TYR A 206 6.47 0.11 -9.08
CA TYR A 206 7.02 -1.24 -8.95
C TYR A 206 8.51 -1.24 -9.28
N ASN A 207 9.23 -2.20 -8.72
CA ASN A 207 10.65 -2.43 -9.00
C ASN A 207 10.82 -3.64 -9.93
N ASP A 208 11.83 -3.58 -10.80
CA ASP A 208 12.36 -4.77 -11.46
C ASP A 208 12.94 -5.75 -10.43
N ILE A 209 12.88 -7.04 -10.72
CA ILE A 209 13.34 -8.10 -9.82
C ILE A 209 14.57 -8.81 -10.39
N GLU A 210 15.60 -8.92 -9.57
CA GLU A 210 16.77 -9.77 -9.81
C GLU A 210 16.48 -11.15 -9.20
N GLU A 211 16.28 -12.17 -10.03
CA GLU A 211 15.95 -13.54 -9.60
C GLU A 211 17.20 -14.30 -9.15
N ASP A 212 17.75 -13.89 -8.00
CA ASP A 212 18.98 -14.46 -7.41
C ASP A 212 18.76 -15.76 -6.63
N GLU A 213 17.52 -16.07 -6.26
CA GLU A 213 17.10 -17.34 -5.66
C GLU A 213 15.64 -17.68 -6.00
N PRO A 214 15.17 -18.92 -5.74
CA PRO A 214 13.77 -19.27 -5.97
C PRO A 214 12.78 -18.43 -5.15
N ALA A 215 11.72 -17.94 -5.79
CA ALA A 215 10.63 -17.25 -5.10
C ALA A 215 9.87 -18.19 -4.15
N LEU A 216 9.66 -17.74 -2.90
CA LEU A 216 8.85 -18.47 -1.91
C LEU A 216 7.35 -18.15 -2.03
N LEU A 217 7.03 -16.94 -2.49
CA LEU A 217 5.68 -16.40 -2.68
C LEU A 217 5.61 -15.66 -4.01
N VAL A 218 4.39 -15.37 -4.47
CA VAL A 218 4.13 -14.65 -5.73
C VAL A 218 3.63 -13.25 -5.41
N LEU A 219 4.19 -12.22 -6.06
CA LEU A 219 3.71 -10.85 -5.96
C LEU A 219 2.53 -10.59 -6.91
N CYS A 220 1.67 -9.65 -6.56
CA CYS A 220 0.40 -9.37 -7.24
C CYS A 220 0.57 -8.90 -8.69
N ASN A 221 1.72 -8.32 -9.03
CA ASN A 221 2.07 -7.86 -10.36
C ASN A 221 2.74 -8.94 -11.24
N GLU A 222 2.92 -10.16 -10.73
CA GLU A 222 3.64 -11.25 -11.41
C GLU A 222 2.77 -12.44 -11.82
N TYR A 223 1.45 -12.38 -11.57
CA TYR A 223 0.53 -13.48 -11.88
C TYR A 223 0.47 -13.88 -13.36
N ARG A 224 0.96 -13.04 -14.27
CA ARG A 224 1.07 -13.37 -15.70
C ARG A 224 1.87 -14.65 -15.99
N LEU A 225 2.67 -15.12 -15.03
CA LEU A 225 3.45 -16.36 -15.10
C LEU A 225 2.63 -17.62 -14.72
N PHE A 226 1.42 -17.45 -14.21
CA PHE A 226 0.58 -18.53 -13.63
C PHE A 226 -0.83 -18.61 -14.24
N ARG A 227 -1.12 -17.73 -15.20
CA ARG A 227 -2.39 -17.69 -15.95
C ARG A 227 -2.30 -18.45 -17.27
#